data_AF-A0A9R0VSY2-F1
#
_entry.id   AF-A0A9R0VSY2-F1
#
_cell.length_a   1.000
_cell.length_b   1.000
_cell.length_c   1.000
_cell.angle_alpha   90.00
_cell.angle_beta   90.00
_cell.angle_gamma   90.00
#
_symmetry.space_group_name_H-M   'P 1'
#
loop_
_entity.id
_entity.type
_entity.pdbx_description
1 polymer ?
#
loop_
_entity_poly.entity_id
_entity_poly.type
_entity_poly.pdbx_seq_one_letter_code
_entity_poly.pdbx_strand_id
1 'polypeptide(L)'
;MGSLRSTQHDCGGGVSHSLLFLLGALLPTVLLFFLASDRVDEQLSSISTFRFRNGSSAHQLTSHAADLPTNGSDGGDKKEESFPGLAELLPRVAMDDGTVIITSVNEAFARPGSLLDLFRGSFHDGEGIGHLLNHTLIVAVDPGALALCKAVHPHCYLLEVMAAGVSSANGFMTRSYLELVWSKLTLQHRVLQLGYNYLYTDLDVLWLRNPFRHISLYADMAVSTDRFNGDAEDLTNAPNTGFYYVRSTNRTVEMVRRWRAARSRFRPLAHDQEVFEAIKGEFVAGELRIKLVFLDTALFDGFCEYHGEMDRVCTMHANCCLRLATKMHDLRNVVADWKRYSSLPPPEKMSSKLRWTYPAKCAATMKIPA
;
A
#
# COMPACT_ATOMS: atom_id res chain seq x y z
N MET A 1 52.36 -49.70 -47.43
CA MET A 1 52.08 -48.30 -47.01
C MET A 1 51.69 -48.38 -45.54
N GLY A 2 52.54 -48.37 -44.51
CA GLY A 2 53.76 -47.59 -44.24
C GLY A 2 53.39 -46.12 -43.98
N SER A 3 53.68 -45.44 -42.87
CA SER A 3 54.39 -45.75 -41.62
C SER A 3 54.35 -44.49 -40.69
N LEU A 4 54.80 -44.62 -39.42
CA LEU A 4 55.38 -43.61 -38.50
C LEU A 4 54.41 -42.69 -37.69
N ARG A 5 54.40 -42.74 -36.33
CA ARG A 5 55.36 -42.26 -35.29
C ARG A 5 55.24 -40.76 -34.94
N SER A 6 54.85 -40.51 -33.67
CA SER A 6 55.57 -39.75 -32.62
C SER A 6 55.93 -38.25 -32.78
N THR A 7 55.85 -37.58 -31.62
CA THR A 7 56.60 -36.38 -31.11
C THR A 7 56.22 -35.00 -31.70
N GLN A 8 55.65 -34.05 -30.94
CA GLN A 8 56.13 -33.26 -29.78
C GLN A 8 56.92 -31.99 -30.20
N HIS A 9 56.39 -30.81 -29.84
CA HIS A 9 57.09 -29.58 -29.43
C HIS A 9 56.03 -28.54 -29.02
N ASP A 10 55.98 -28.16 -27.73
CA ASP A 10 56.65 -26.99 -27.13
C ASP A 10 56.11 -25.64 -27.60
N CYS A 11 55.47 -24.91 -26.68
CA CYS A 11 55.98 -23.62 -26.16
C CYS A 11 54.88 -22.88 -25.40
N GLY A 12 55.12 -22.69 -24.10
CA GLY A 12 55.18 -21.37 -23.47
C GLY A 12 53.95 -20.45 -23.48
N GLY A 13 53.57 -20.03 -22.27
CA GLY A 13 53.12 -18.66 -22.05
C GLY A 13 51.66 -18.53 -21.66
N GLY A 14 51.41 -18.48 -20.35
CA GLY A 14 50.18 -17.91 -19.83
C GLY A 14 50.06 -16.44 -20.20
N VAL A 15 48.85 -16.00 -20.48
CA VAL A 15 48.43 -14.61 -20.31
C VAL A 15 47.10 -14.63 -19.58
N SER A 16 47.15 -14.07 -18.38
CA SER A 16 45.99 -13.65 -17.61
C SER A 16 45.26 -12.55 -18.39
N HIS A 17 43.98 -12.75 -18.70
CA HIS A 17 43.08 -11.62 -18.97
C HIS A 17 41.91 -11.67 -18.00
N SER A 18 42.14 -10.99 -16.90
CA SER A 18 41.15 -10.33 -16.07
C SER A 18 40.14 -9.54 -16.91
N LEU A 19 38.93 -9.45 -16.36
CA LEU A 19 37.96 -8.36 -16.53
C LEU A 19 37.25 -8.25 -17.89
N LEU A 20 36.08 -8.89 -17.96
CA LEU A 20 34.90 -8.36 -18.64
C LEU A 20 33.64 -8.93 -17.98
N PHE A 21 33.45 -8.59 -16.70
CA PHE A 21 32.14 -8.62 -16.04
C PHE A 21 31.67 -7.18 -15.93
N LEU A 22 30.93 -6.70 -16.93
CA LEU A 22 30.11 -5.50 -16.88
C LEU A 22 29.33 -5.43 -18.19
N LEU A 23 28.13 -6.02 -18.23
CA LEU A 23 26.99 -5.59 -19.04
C LEU A 23 25.88 -6.63 -18.90
N GLY A 24 24.91 -6.34 -18.03
CA GLY A 24 23.74 -7.20 -17.86
C GLY A 24 22.81 -6.76 -16.74
N ALA A 25 22.63 -5.46 -16.52
CA ALA A 25 21.62 -4.94 -15.60
C ALA A 25 21.28 -3.49 -15.93
N LEU A 26 20.46 -3.28 -16.97
CA LEU A 26 19.73 -2.03 -17.19
C LEU A 26 18.44 -2.36 -17.93
N LEU A 27 17.44 -2.86 -17.19
CA LEU A 27 16.04 -2.76 -17.57
C LEU A 27 15.37 -1.92 -16.47
N PRO A 28 14.80 -0.75 -16.82
CA PRO A 28 14.21 0.12 -15.82
C PRO A 28 12.89 -0.49 -15.33
N THR A 29 12.89 -0.92 -14.07
CA THR A 29 11.70 -1.19 -13.27
C THR A 29 10.89 0.10 -13.13
N VAL A 30 9.93 0.29 -14.04
CA VAL A 30 8.88 1.29 -13.91
C VAL A 30 7.59 0.55 -13.60
N LEU A 31 7.23 0.46 -12.32
CA LEU A 31 5.88 0.13 -11.89
C LEU A 31 5.60 0.94 -10.63
N LEU A 32 4.77 1.95 -10.83
CA LEU A 32 4.73 3.15 -10.03
C LEU A 32 3.24 3.55 -9.91
N PHE A 33 2.74 3.41 -8.67
CA PHE A 33 1.72 4.23 -7.97
C PHE A 33 0.21 3.95 -8.01
N PHE A 34 -0.40 4.32 -6.88
CA PHE A 34 -1.84 4.52 -6.63
C PHE A 34 -2.14 6.01 -6.34
N LEU A 35 -3.40 6.41 -6.59
CA LEU A 35 -4.11 7.59 -6.09
C LEU A 35 -3.76 8.97 -6.70
N ALA A 36 -4.37 9.28 -7.86
CA ALA A 36 -4.80 10.64 -8.17
C ALA A 36 -6.27 10.60 -8.62
N SER A 37 -7.13 11.36 -7.92
CA SER A 37 -8.49 11.61 -8.39
C SER A 37 -8.41 12.57 -9.57
N ASP A 38 -8.86 12.09 -10.74
CA ASP A 38 -9.18 12.91 -11.90
C ASP A 38 -10.11 14.06 -11.46
N ARG A 39 -9.62 15.29 -11.48
CA ARG A 39 -10.45 16.49 -11.61
C ARG A 39 -9.88 17.36 -12.72
N VAL A 40 -10.02 16.89 -13.96
CA VAL A 40 -10.15 17.75 -15.14
C VAL A 40 -10.97 16.99 -16.18
N ASP A 41 -12.29 16.98 -16.01
CA ASP A 41 -13.22 17.24 -17.13
C ASP A 41 -14.65 17.42 -16.60
N GLU A 42 -15.39 18.32 -17.25
CA GLU A 42 -16.72 18.84 -16.89
C GLU A 42 -16.78 19.94 -15.82
N GLN A 43 -16.33 21.14 -16.18
CA GLN A 43 -17.20 22.34 -16.21
C GLN A 43 -16.38 23.57 -16.65
N LEU A 44 -16.31 23.80 -17.95
CA LEU A 44 -16.09 25.14 -18.49
C LEU A 44 -17.03 25.35 -19.67
N SER A 45 -18.26 25.75 -19.34
CA SER A 45 -19.06 26.59 -20.21
C SER A 45 -19.74 27.64 -19.34
N SER A 46 -19.35 28.90 -19.58
CA SER A 46 -19.85 30.15 -18.99
C SER A 46 -19.25 30.59 -17.64
N ILE A 47 -18.16 31.35 -17.73
CA ILE A 47 -17.93 32.50 -16.85
C ILE A 47 -18.55 33.71 -17.54
N SER A 48 -19.35 34.47 -16.80
CA SER A 48 -19.36 35.95 -16.69
C SER A 48 -20.59 36.30 -15.86
N THR A 49 -20.53 37.04 -14.76
CA THR A 49 -19.93 38.36 -14.59
C THR A 49 -20.09 38.65 -13.09
N PHE A 50 -19.13 39.21 -12.36
CA PHE A 50 -19.43 40.28 -11.40
C PHE A 50 -18.13 40.97 -10.96
N ARG A 51 -18.22 42.31 -10.99
CA ARG A 51 -17.13 43.28 -10.89
C ARG A 51 -16.61 43.40 -9.46
N PHE A 52 -15.30 43.69 -9.37
CA PHE A 52 -14.66 44.31 -8.23
C PHE A 52 -15.38 45.59 -7.79
N ARG A 53 -15.54 45.77 -6.49
CA ARG A 53 -15.65 47.10 -5.87
C ARG A 53 -14.81 47.15 -4.60
N ASN A 54 -13.85 48.07 -4.67
CA ASN A 54 -12.96 48.55 -3.61
C ASN A 54 -13.73 49.06 -2.40
N GLY A 55 -13.17 48.82 -1.21
CA GLY A 55 -13.65 49.38 0.06
C GLY A 55 -12.57 49.31 1.12
N SER A 56 -11.73 50.35 1.14
CA SER A 56 -10.75 50.64 2.18
C SER A 56 -11.44 51.03 3.49
N SER A 57 -10.90 50.58 4.62
CA SER A 57 -10.87 51.33 5.89
C SER A 57 -9.81 50.74 6.81
N ALA A 58 -8.86 51.60 7.19
CA ALA A 58 -7.86 51.37 8.19
C ALA A 58 -8.46 51.54 9.59
N HIS A 59 -8.01 50.73 10.55
CA HIS A 59 -7.86 51.19 11.93
C HIS A 59 -6.56 50.62 12.52
N GLN A 60 -5.95 51.50 13.29
CA GLN A 60 -4.59 51.57 13.80
C GLN A 60 -4.50 51.07 15.25
N LEU A 61 -3.29 50.63 15.65
CA LEU A 61 -2.65 50.80 16.97
C LEU A 61 -3.28 50.00 18.15
N THR A 62 -2.56 49.36 19.07
CA THR A 62 -1.23 49.62 19.68
C THR A 62 -0.55 48.35 20.21
N SER A 63 0.78 48.46 20.31
CA SER A 63 1.79 47.67 21.04
C SER A 63 1.50 47.30 22.50
N HIS A 64 2.08 46.16 22.94
CA HIS A 64 2.92 46.11 24.15
C HIS A 64 3.99 45.02 24.01
N ALA A 65 5.21 45.34 24.45
CA ALA A 65 6.43 44.56 24.32
C ALA A 65 6.85 43.93 25.66
N ALA A 66 7.64 42.86 25.52
CA ALA A 66 8.64 42.30 26.44
C ALA A 66 8.18 41.68 27.77
N ASP A 67 8.49 40.38 27.95
CA ASP A 67 9.43 39.96 29.00
C ASP A 67 9.88 38.48 28.83
N LEU A 68 11.19 38.28 28.90
CA LEU A 68 11.97 37.05 29.15
C LEU A 68 12.95 37.46 30.29
N PRO A 69 13.61 36.58 31.09
CA PRO A 69 13.69 35.11 31.04
C PRO A 69 13.65 34.42 32.45
N THR A 70 13.75 33.08 32.51
CA THR A 70 14.80 32.33 33.26
C THR A 70 14.59 30.81 33.23
N ASN A 71 15.74 30.11 33.23
CA ASN A 71 15.92 28.66 33.18
C ASN A 71 15.31 27.89 34.37
N GLY A 72 14.72 26.73 34.07
CA GLY A 72 14.51 25.63 35.01
C GLY A 72 14.54 24.32 34.23
N SER A 73 15.49 23.45 34.55
CA SER A 73 15.63 22.11 33.98
C SER A 73 14.42 21.25 34.29
N ASP A 74 13.81 20.64 33.28
CA ASP A 74 13.25 19.30 33.43
C ASP A 74 13.38 18.54 32.12
N GLY A 75 14.39 17.69 32.07
CA GLY A 75 14.59 16.71 31.02
C GLY A 75 13.93 15.41 31.45
N GLY A 76 12.72 15.18 30.96
CA GLY A 76 11.97 13.93 31.17
C GLY A 76 10.61 14.02 30.49
N ASP A 77 10.33 13.08 29.58
CA ASP A 77 8.99 12.73 29.08
C ASP A 77 8.14 13.79 28.36
N LYS A 78 8.58 14.19 27.16
CA LYS A 78 7.70 14.76 26.11
C LYS A 78 7.88 14.09 24.75
N LYS A 79 7.83 12.74 24.71
CA LYS A 79 7.81 11.94 23.46
C LYS A 79 6.43 11.35 23.12
N GLU A 80 5.42 11.69 23.91
CA GLU A 80 4.00 11.35 23.74
C GLU A 80 3.29 12.71 23.63
N GLU A 81 2.68 13.14 22.52
CA GLU A 81 1.79 12.45 21.59
C GLU A 81 2.14 12.75 20.12
N SER A 82 2.79 11.82 19.40
CA SER A 82 2.82 11.89 17.93
C SER A 82 1.54 11.32 17.29
N PHE A 83 0.66 10.69 18.10
CA PHE A 83 -0.55 9.98 17.67
C PHE A 83 -1.62 10.00 18.78
N PRO A 84 -2.23 11.17 19.03
CA PRO A 84 -3.20 11.33 20.13
C PRO A 84 -4.41 10.42 19.92
N GLY A 85 -4.86 9.74 20.98
CA GLY A 85 -6.05 8.87 20.93
C GLY A 85 -5.83 7.49 20.31
N LEU A 86 -4.67 7.21 19.70
CA LEU A 86 -4.41 5.94 19.02
C LEU A 86 -4.32 4.78 20.03
N ALA A 87 -3.62 4.98 21.15
CA ALA A 87 -3.44 3.95 22.18
C ALA A 87 -4.77 3.54 22.83
N GLU A 88 -5.72 4.46 22.93
CA GLU A 88 -7.08 4.24 23.44
C GLU A 88 -8.00 3.64 22.39
N LEU A 89 -7.70 3.82 21.10
CA LEU A 89 -8.49 3.28 19.99
C LEU A 89 -8.13 1.82 19.71
N LEU A 90 -6.85 1.46 19.68
CA LEU A 90 -6.40 0.11 19.29
C LEU A 90 -7.06 -1.03 20.08
N PRO A 91 -7.23 -0.97 21.42
CA PRO A 91 -7.93 -2.03 22.17
C PRO A 91 -9.38 -2.26 21.74
N ARG A 92 -10.03 -1.25 21.14
CA ARG A 92 -11.44 -1.34 20.67
C ARG A 92 -11.57 -1.92 19.27
N VAL A 93 -10.47 -1.94 18.51
CA VAL A 93 -10.45 -2.39 17.11
C VAL A 93 -9.71 -3.71 16.95
N ALA A 94 -8.76 -4.02 17.84
CA ALA A 94 -7.97 -5.24 17.72
C ALA A 94 -8.83 -6.51 17.81
N MET A 95 -8.43 -7.52 17.04
CA MET A 95 -8.88 -8.90 17.17
C MET A 95 -8.33 -9.53 18.46
N ASP A 96 -8.82 -10.71 18.83
CA ASP A 96 -8.40 -11.42 20.05
C ASP A 96 -6.88 -11.69 20.10
N ASP A 97 -6.23 -11.83 18.95
CA ASP A 97 -4.79 -12.05 18.82
C ASP A 97 -3.97 -10.74 18.77
N GLY A 98 -4.62 -9.59 18.95
CA GLY A 98 -4.00 -8.27 18.88
C GLY A 98 -3.82 -7.73 17.45
N THR A 99 -4.40 -8.35 16.43
CA THR A 99 -4.30 -7.89 15.04
C THR A 99 -5.31 -6.78 14.74
N VAL A 100 -4.86 -5.71 14.09
CA VAL A 100 -5.71 -4.61 13.59
C VAL A 100 -5.63 -4.56 12.06
N ILE A 101 -6.78 -4.56 11.38
CA ILE A 101 -6.82 -4.29 9.94
C ILE A 101 -6.73 -2.77 9.75
N ILE A 102 -5.84 -2.29 8.90
CA ILE A 102 -5.61 -0.86 8.67
C ILE A 102 -5.80 -0.54 7.20
N THR A 103 -6.58 0.48 6.90
CA THR A 103 -6.65 1.08 5.57
C THR A 103 -6.54 2.60 5.67
N SER A 104 -6.26 3.27 4.55
CA SER A 104 -6.18 4.73 4.50
C SER A 104 -7.10 5.31 3.45
N VAL A 105 -7.69 6.47 3.74
CA VAL A 105 -8.70 7.10 2.88
C VAL A 105 -8.53 8.62 2.84
N ASN A 106 -8.66 9.19 1.64
CA ASN A 106 -8.80 10.64 1.43
C ASN A 106 -10.25 11.01 1.12
N GLU A 107 -10.56 12.31 1.09
CA GLU A 107 -11.94 12.77 0.90
C GLU A 107 -12.57 12.21 -0.39
N ALA A 108 -11.82 12.15 -1.49
CA ALA A 108 -12.32 11.68 -2.78
C ALA A 108 -12.74 10.20 -2.77
N PHE A 109 -11.99 9.35 -2.05
CA PHE A 109 -12.28 7.94 -1.91
C PHE A 109 -13.30 7.62 -0.82
N ALA A 110 -13.53 8.55 0.11
CA ALA A 110 -14.57 8.45 1.13
C ALA A 110 -15.96 8.91 0.66
N ARG A 111 -16.08 9.56 -0.51
CA ARG A 111 -17.39 10.01 -1.01
C ARG A 111 -18.34 8.83 -1.27
N PRO A 112 -19.65 9.00 -1.07
CA PRO A 112 -20.63 7.97 -1.41
C PRO A 112 -20.47 7.45 -2.85
N GLY A 113 -20.53 6.13 -3.02
CA GLY A 113 -20.34 5.42 -4.28
C GLY A 113 -18.88 5.27 -4.73
N SER A 114 -17.90 5.67 -3.92
CA SER A 114 -16.46 5.60 -4.19
C SER A 114 -15.81 4.33 -3.59
N LEU A 115 -14.47 4.27 -3.56
CA LEU A 115 -13.71 3.08 -3.14
C LEU A 115 -14.05 2.62 -1.71
N LEU A 116 -14.27 3.55 -0.77
CA LEU A 116 -14.61 3.18 0.60
C LEU A 116 -15.89 2.33 0.69
N ASP A 117 -16.89 2.62 -0.15
CA ASP A 117 -18.13 1.85 -0.18
C ASP A 117 -17.92 0.45 -0.76
N LEU A 118 -17.09 0.31 -1.80
CA LEU A 118 -16.73 -1.00 -2.36
C LEU A 118 -15.92 -1.84 -1.37
N PHE A 119 -14.92 -1.22 -0.73
CA PHE A 119 -14.11 -1.85 0.30
C PHE A 119 -14.99 -2.39 1.43
N ARG A 120 -15.80 -1.54 2.06
CA ARG A 120 -16.70 -1.94 3.16
C ARG A 120 -17.75 -2.95 2.69
N GLY A 121 -18.33 -2.75 1.52
CA GLY A 121 -19.28 -3.66 0.90
C GLY A 121 -18.71 -5.06 0.71
N SER A 122 -17.43 -5.19 0.36
CA SER A 122 -16.78 -6.48 0.17
C SER A 122 -16.74 -7.33 1.45
N PHE A 123 -16.53 -6.73 2.63
CA PHE A 123 -16.63 -7.46 3.90
C PHE A 123 -18.04 -8.02 4.15
N HIS A 124 -19.07 -7.22 3.84
CA HIS A 124 -20.47 -7.65 4.00
C HIS A 124 -20.85 -8.74 3.02
N ASP A 125 -20.38 -8.64 1.77
CA ASP A 125 -20.65 -9.61 0.71
C ASP A 125 -19.72 -10.85 0.78
N GLY A 126 -18.65 -10.79 1.58
CA GLY A 126 -17.66 -11.86 1.73
C GLY A 126 -18.13 -13.05 2.57
N GLU A 127 -17.52 -14.20 2.34
CA GLU A 127 -17.94 -15.47 2.94
C GLU A 127 -17.50 -15.56 4.42
N GLY A 128 -18.42 -15.23 5.33
CA GLY A 128 -18.21 -15.35 6.77
C GLY A 128 -17.24 -14.34 7.36
N ILE A 129 -16.92 -13.26 6.63
CA ILE A 129 -15.90 -12.27 7.04
C ILE A 129 -16.45 -10.90 7.46
N GLY A 130 -17.77 -10.69 7.44
CA GLY A 130 -18.36 -9.39 7.79
C GLY A 130 -17.93 -8.86 9.16
N HIS A 131 -17.64 -9.74 10.12
CA HIS A 131 -17.14 -9.38 11.45
C HIS A 131 -15.74 -8.74 11.43
N LEU A 132 -14.90 -9.03 10.43
CA LEU A 132 -13.56 -8.43 10.30
C LEU A 132 -13.63 -6.91 10.06
N LEU A 133 -14.75 -6.40 9.55
CA LEU A 133 -14.94 -4.96 9.39
C LEU A 133 -14.95 -4.24 10.75
N ASN A 134 -15.41 -4.88 11.82
CA ASN A 134 -15.34 -4.34 13.19
C ASN A 134 -13.88 -4.19 13.66
N HIS A 135 -12.96 -4.96 13.08
CA HIS A 135 -11.54 -4.93 13.39
C HIS A 135 -10.73 -4.08 12.41
N THR A 136 -11.40 -3.21 11.66
CA THR A 136 -10.77 -2.34 10.67
C THR A 136 -10.67 -0.91 11.18
N LEU A 137 -9.45 -0.40 11.30
CA LEU A 137 -9.12 0.99 11.53
C LEU A 137 -9.00 1.73 10.19
N ILE A 138 -9.89 2.69 9.94
CA ILE A 138 -9.87 3.52 8.74
C ILE A 138 -9.15 4.83 9.05
N VAL A 139 -7.98 5.01 8.45
CA VAL A 139 -7.13 6.18 8.65
C VAL A 139 -7.51 7.25 7.64
N ALA A 140 -8.23 8.26 8.10
CA ALA A 140 -8.52 9.46 7.32
C ALA A 140 -7.30 10.37 7.26
N VAL A 141 -6.95 10.83 6.07
CA VAL A 141 -5.71 11.60 5.84
C VAL A 141 -5.97 13.10 5.70
N ASP A 142 -7.25 13.48 5.79
CA ASP A 142 -7.75 14.84 5.82
C ASP A 142 -9.08 14.90 6.60
N PRO A 143 -9.49 16.08 7.12
CA PRO A 143 -10.72 16.21 7.90
C PRO A 143 -12.02 15.86 7.13
N GLY A 144 -12.04 16.06 5.81
CA GLY A 144 -13.20 15.71 4.97
C GLY A 144 -13.39 14.20 4.90
N ALA A 145 -12.30 13.46 4.69
CA ALA A 145 -12.27 12.00 4.76
C ALA A 145 -12.71 11.48 6.14
N LEU A 146 -12.30 12.16 7.22
CA LEU A 146 -12.69 11.78 8.59
C LEU A 146 -14.19 11.91 8.80
N ALA A 147 -14.78 13.03 8.36
CA ALA A 147 -16.22 13.27 8.49
C ALA A 147 -17.03 12.22 7.72
N LEU A 148 -16.62 11.94 6.48
CA LEU A 148 -17.25 10.92 5.63
C LEU A 148 -17.09 9.51 6.21
N CYS A 149 -15.90 9.16 6.70
CA CYS A 149 -15.64 7.89 7.36
C CYS A 149 -16.54 7.69 8.59
N LYS A 150 -16.62 8.69 9.49
CA LYS A 150 -17.42 8.62 10.72
C LYS A 150 -18.92 8.46 10.45
N ALA A 151 -19.40 8.88 9.28
CA ALA A 151 -20.80 8.67 8.89
C ALA A 151 -21.12 7.21 8.58
N VAL A 152 -20.12 6.39 8.25
CA VAL A 152 -20.32 5.00 7.80
C VAL A 152 -19.56 3.97 8.62
N HIS A 153 -18.60 4.35 9.46
CA HIS A 153 -17.72 3.43 10.16
C HIS A 153 -17.36 3.92 11.58
N PRO A 154 -17.39 3.04 12.61
CA PRO A 154 -17.14 3.46 14.00
C PRO A 154 -15.66 3.72 14.34
N HIS A 155 -14.72 3.14 13.58
CA HIS A 155 -13.29 3.17 13.90
C HIS A 155 -12.49 3.99 12.88
N CYS A 156 -12.70 5.31 12.91
CA CYS A 156 -12.00 6.27 12.05
C CYS A 156 -10.97 7.06 12.85
N TYR A 157 -9.76 7.21 12.30
CA TYR A 157 -8.66 7.95 12.93
C TYR A 157 -8.10 9.00 11.97
N LEU A 158 -7.92 10.23 12.43
CA LEU A 158 -7.31 11.29 11.63
C LEU A 158 -5.80 11.24 11.76
N LEU A 159 -5.12 11.05 10.64
CA LEU A 159 -3.68 11.25 10.52
C LEU A 159 -3.44 12.57 9.79
N GLU A 160 -3.24 13.65 10.54
CA GLU A 160 -2.88 14.94 9.97
C GLU A 160 -1.47 14.87 9.38
N VAL A 161 -1.41 14.77 8.05
CA VAL A 161 -0.15 14.92 7.34
C VAL A 161 0.14 16.42 7.29
N MET A 162 1.04 16.89 8.16
CA MET A 162 1.59 18.26 8.16
C MET A 162 2.45 18.51 6.91
N ALA A 163 1.88 18.36 5.72
CA ALA A 163 2.44 18.91 4.50
C ALA A 163 1.85 20.30 4.34
N ALA A 164 2.69 21.32 4.46
CA ALA A 164 2.32 22.70 4.17
C ALA A 164 1.58 22.77 2.81
N GLY A 165 0.26 22.98 2.84
CA GLY A 165 -0.56 23.24 1.65
C GLY A 165 -1.07 22.03 0.86
N VAL A 166 -1.52 20.95 1.51
CA VAL A 166 -2.27 19.89 0.80
C VAL A 166 -3.72 20.33 0.56
N SER A 167 -3.96 20.95 -0.60
CA SER A 167 -5.29 21.01 -1.20
C SER A 167 -5.61 19.67 -1.87
N SER A 168 -6.87 19.25 -1.83
CA SER A 168 -7.41 17.97 -2.34
C SER A 168 -7.23 17.74 -3.87
N ALA A 169 -6.43 18.57 -4.54
CA ALA A 169 -6.24 18.63 -5.99
C ALA A 169 -4.78 18.37 -6.42
N ASN A 170 -3.87 18.01 -5.50
CA ASN A 170 -2.46 17.83 -5.86
C ASN A 170 -2.25 16.53 -6.65
N GLY A 171 -1.56 16.67 -7.79
CA GLY A 171 -1.23 15.55 -8.68
C GLY A 171 -0.37 14.47 -8.04
N PHE A 172 -0.39 13.32 -8.67
CA PHE A 172 0.51 12.20 -8.49
C PHE A 172 1.99 12.63 -8.45
N MET A 173 2.84 11.93 -7.68
CA MET A 173 4.28 12.22 -7.58
C MET A 173 4.65 13.60 -7.00
N THR A 174 3.69 14.31 -6.41
CA THR A 174 3.98 15.54 -5.67
C THR A 174 4.61 15.23 -4.32
N ARG A 175 5.35 16.20 -3.77
CA ARG A 175 5.94 16.12 -2.42
C ARG A 175 4.89 15.75 -1.37
N SER A 176 3.67 16.25 -1.50
CA SER A 176 2.53 15.92 -0.64
C SER A 176 2.09 14.45 -0.71
N TYR A 177 2.13 13.82 -1.89
CA TYR A 177 1.81 12.40 -2.04
C TYR A 177 2.82 11.50 -1.32
N LEU A 178 4.11 11.84 -1.40
CA LEU A 178 5.14 11.05 -0.73
C LEU A 178 5.06 11.21 0.78
N GLU A 179 4.79 12.42 1.28
CA GLU A 179 4.55 12.60 2.71
C GLU A 179 3.37 11.75 3.21
N LEU A 180 2.32 11.57 2.40
CA LEU A 180 1.20 10.68 2.73
C LEU A 180 1.63 9.20 2.83
N VAL A 181 2.32 8.70 1.81
CA VAL A 181 2.81 7.30 1.76
C VAL A 181 3.76 7.01 2.92
N TRP A 182 4.66 7.94 3.25
CA TRP A 182 5.58 7.75 4.38
C TRP A 182 4.91 7.99 5.74
N SER A 183 3.82 8.77 5.79
CA SER A 183 2.97 8.90 6.98
C SER A 183 2.22 7.60 7.29
N LYS A 184 1.79 6.85 6.27
CA LYS A 184 1.25 5.47 6.42
C LYS A 184 2.19 4.60 7.25
N LEU A 185 3.46 4.50 6.83
CA LEU A 185 4.46 3.70 7.56
C LEU A 185 4.75 4.26 8.97
N THR A 186 4.60 5.56 9.18
CA THR A 186 4.81 6.20 10.48
C THR A 186 3.72 5.78 11.48
N LEU A 187 2.46 5.74 11.07
CA LEU A 187 1.37 5.21 11.89
C LEU A 187 1.55 3.71 12.17
N GLN A 188 1.81 2.92 11.13
CA GLN A 188 2.00 1.47 11.27
C GLN A 188 3.16 1.11 12.22
N HIS A 189 4.25 1.88 12.16
CA HIS A 189 5.34 1.74 13.12
C HIS A 189 4.86 1.99 14.56
N ARG A 190 4.04 3.01 14.80
CA ARG A 190 3.48 3.28 16.14
C ARG A 190 2.55 2.15 16.60
N VAL A 191 1.75 1.57 15.71
CA VAL A 191 0.88 0.41 16.03
C VAL A 191 1.72 -0.78 16.54
N LEU A 192 2.84 -1.09 15.86
CA LEU A 192 3.77 -2.13 16.33
C LEU A 192 4.41 -1.77 17.68
N GLN A 193 4.84 -0.51 17.86
CA GLN A 193 5.40 -0.04 19.14
C GLN A 193 4.41 -0.14 20.32
N LEU A 194 3.11 -0.05 20.03
CA LEU A 194 2.02 -0.24 21.00
C LEU A 194 1.66 -1.72 21.21
N GLY A 195 2.36 -2.66 20.57
CA GLY A 195 2.20 -4.10 20.78
C GLY A 195 1.18 -4.80 19.89
N TYR A 196 0.60 -4.11 18.90
CA TYR A 196 -0.44 -4.69 18.03
C TYR A 196 0.13 -5.18 16.70
N ASN A 197 -0.30 -6.35 16.23
CA ASN A 197 -0.06 -6.77 14.86
C ASN A 197 -0.92 -5.90 13.93
N TYR A 198 -0.57 -5.84 12.65
CA TYR A 198 -1.48 -5.22 11.69
C TYR A 198 -1.52 -5.96 10.36
N LEU A 199 -2.65 -5.85 9.69
CA LEU A 199 -2.78 -6.14 8.27
C LEU A 199 -3.17 -4.84 7.58
N TYR A 200 -2.28 -4.32 6.73
CA TYR A 200 -2.58 -3.18 5.89
C TYR A 200 -3.22 -3.63 4.58
N THR A 201 -4.26 -2.92 4.15
CA THR A 201 -4.97 -3.15 2.89
C THR A 201 -5.33 -1.81 2.25
N ASP A 202 -5.07 -1.67 0.95
CA ASP A 202 -5.58 -0.55 0.15
C ASP A 202 -7.10 -0.69 -0.04
N LEU A 203 -7.76 0.43 -0.33
CA LEU A 203 -9.22 0.50 -0.49
C LEU A 203 -9.73 -0.19 -1.76
N ASP A 204 -8.85 -0.49 -2.70
CA ASP A 204 -9.16 -1.19 -3.94
C ASP A 204 -8.75 -2.67 -3.91
N VAL A 205 -8.59 -3.20 -2.69
CA VAL A 205 -8.58 -4.63 -2.41
C VAL A 205 -9.98 -5.03 -1.92
N LEU A 206 -10.66 -5.88 -2.68
CA LEU A 206 -11.91 -6.50 -2.26
C LEU A 206 -11.62 -7.72 -1.41
N TRP A 207 -12.32 -7.84 -0.29
CA TRP A 207 -12.25 -8.96 0.62
C TRP A 207 -13.37 -9.96 0.31
N LEU A 208 -13.01 -11.21 0.03
CA LEU A 208 -13.95 -12.24 -0.43
C LEU A 208 -14.04 -13.40 0.57
N ARG A 209 -12.91 -13.78 1.17
CA ARG A 209 -12.80 -14.81 2.21
C ARG A 209 -11.77 -14.38 3.27
N ASN A 210 -11.66 -15.17 4.34
CA ASN A 210 -10.74 -14.86 5.44
C ASN A 210 -9.27 -15.08 5.01
N PRO A 211 -8.46 -14.02 4.81
CA PRO A 211 -7.08 -14.16 4.35
C PRO A 211 -6.14 -14.68 5.44
N PHE A 212 -6.48 -14.50 6.73
CA PHE A 212 -5.63 -14.92 7.84
C PHE A 212 -5.43 -16.44 7.89
N ARG A 213 -6.33 -17.22 7.27
CA ARG A 213 -6.16 -18.68 7.12
C ARG A 213 -5.00 -19.07 6.19
N HIS A 214 -4.53 -18.12 5.38
CA HIS A 214 -3.48 -18.32 4.38
C HIS A 214 -2.21 -17.49 4.68
N ILE A 215 -2.18 -16.79 5.81
CA ILE A 215 -1.00 -16.09 6.30
C ILE A 215 -0.30 -17.00 7.31
N SER A 216 0.97 -17.32 7.06
CA SER A 216 1.75 -18.21 7.93
C SER A 216 1.94 -17.60 9.32
N LEU A 217 1.65 -18.39 10.37
CA LEU A 217 1.89 -18.02 11.78
C LEU A 217 3.38 -17.77 12.09
N TYR A 218 4.28 -18.30 11.26
CA TYR A 218 5.72 -18.14 11.43
C TYR A 218 6.27 -16.87 10.76
N ALA A 219 5.50 -16.26 9.86
CA ALA A 219 5.90 -15.05 9.17
C ALA A 219 5.99 -13.87 10.15
N ASP A 220 7.07 -13.10 10.04
CA ASP A 220 7.13 -11.78 10.67
C ASP A 220 6.41 -10.74 9.82
N MET A 221 6.48 -10.91 8.49
CA MET A 221 5.76 -10.12 7.51
C MET A 221 5.31 -11.02 6.36
N ALA A 222 4.04 -10.90 5.98
CA ALA A 222 3.51 -11.51 4.77
C ALA A 222 3.03 -10.40 3.83
N VAL A 223 3.46 -10.41 2.58
CA VAL A 223 3.24 -9.30 1.64
C VAL A 223 2.74 -9.82 0.30
N SER A 224 1.78 -9.12 -0.31
CA SER A 224 1.33 -9.47 -1.66
C SER A 224 2.41 -9.23 -2.71
N THR A 225 2.22 -9.77 -3.91
CA THR A 225 3.07 -9.54 -5.08
C THR A 225 2.19 -9.29 -6.29
N ASP A 226 2.71 -8.55 -7.27
CA ASP A 226 2.02 -8.37 -8.55
C ASP A 226 2.15 -9.59 -9.46
N ARG A 227 3.20 -10.40 -9.26
CA ARG A 227 3.43 -11.69 -9.93
C ARG A 227 4.11 -12.66 -8.97
N PHE A 228 3.51 -13.82 -8.76
CA PHE A 228 4.05 -14.84 -7.89
C PHE A 228 4.92 -15.83 -8.67
N ASN A 229 6.15 -16.03 -8.21
CA ASN A 229 7.10 -16.91 -8.89
C ASN A 229 6.93 -18.40 -8.54
N GLY A 230 6.01 -18.74 -7.62
CA GLY A 230 5.75 -20.10 -7.16
C GLY A 230 6.44 -20.50 -5.84
N ASP A 231 7.34 -19.67 -5.31
CA ASP A 231 8.01 -19.88 -4.02
C ASP A 231 7.76 -18.69 -3.09
N ALA A 232 7.08 -18.96 -1.97
CA ALA A 232 6.67 -17.95 -1.01
C ALA A 232 7.83 -17.35 -0.20
N GLU A 233 9.01 -17.97 -0.16
CA GLU A 233 10.17 -17.46 0.58
C GLU A 233 11.25 -16.88 -0.35
N ASP A 234 11.08 -17.01 -1.67
CA ASP A 234 12.05 -16.49 -2.62
C ASP A 234 11.96 -14.96 -2.75
N LEU A 235 13.09 -14.32 -2.47
CA LEU A 235 13.29 -12.87 -2.56
C LEU A 235 13.29 -12.35 -4.00
N THR A 236 13.17 -13.19 -5.04
CA THR A 236 12.96 -12.69 -6.41
C THR A 236 11.52 -12.20 -6.65
N ASN A 237 10.55 -12.51 -5.78
CA ASN A 237 9.20 -11.92 -5.84
C ASN A 237 9.24 -10.42 -5.54
N ALA A 238 8.53 -9.61 -6.33
CA ALA A 238 8.42 -8.17 -6.11
C ALA A 238 7.25 -7.86 -5.14
N PRO A 239 7.48 -7.33 -3.93
CA PRO A 239 6.46 -7.04 -2.95
C PRO A 239 5.54 -5.92 -3.46
N ASN A 240 4.25 -6.10 -3.23
CA ASN A 240 3.22 -5.09 -3.38
C ASN A 240 2.76 -4.64 -1.98
N THR A 241 2.86 -3.33 -1.71
CA THR A 241 2.51 -2.76 -0.39
C THR A 241 1.05 -2.31 -0.27
N GLY A 242 0.18 -2.81 -1.14
CA GLY A 242 -1.26 -2.64 -1.06
C GLY A 242 -1.95 -3.70 -0.21
N PHE A 243 -1.28 -4.83 0.10
CA PHE A 243 -1.81 -5.82 1.04
C PHE A 243 -0.68 -6.54 1.78
N TYR A 244 -0.54 -6.33 3.09
CA TYR A 244 0.50 -6.99 3.88
C TYR A 244 0.20 -7.05 5.37
N TYR A 245 0.58 -8.16 5.99
CA TYR A 245 0.53 -8.40 7.42
C TYR A 245 1.90 -8.24 8.05
N VAL A 246 1.97 -7.67 9.26
CA VAL A 246 3.18 -7.59 10.08
C VAL A 246 2.85 -7.96 11.52
N ARG A 247 3.58 -8.93 12.07
CA ARG A 247 3.48 -9.34 13.48
C ARG A 247 4.21 -8.35 14.37
N SER A 248 3.67 -8.01 15.53
CA SER A 248 4.34 -7.15 16.51
C SER A 248 5.43 -7.90 17.27
N THR A 249 6.68 -7.50 17.04
CA THR A 249 7.86 -7.97 17.76
C THR A 249 8.90 -6.85 17.80
N ASN A 250 9.86 -6.89 18.73
CA ASN A 250 10.97 -5.92 18.74
C ASN A 250 11.71 -5.88 17.38
N ARG A 251 11.79 -7.03 16.71
CA ARG A 251 12.44 -7.17 15.41
C ARG A 251 11.67 -6.46 14.29
N THR A 252 10.35 -6.59 14.24
CA THR A 252 9.52 -5.95 13.20
C THR A 252 9.32 -4.46 13.46
N VAL A 253 9.30 -4.03 14.72
CA VAL A 253 9.42 -2.61 15.10
C VAL A 253 10.70 -2.02 14.50
N GLU A 254 11.84 -2.68 14.72
CA GLU A 254 13.13 -2.26 14.17
C GLU A 254 13.19 -2.33 12.64
N MET A 255 12.57 -3.35 12.03
CA MET A 255 12.45 -3.46 10.57
C MET A 255 11.74 -2.25 9.97
N VAL A 256 10.57 -1.87 10.49
CA VAL A 256 9.81 -0.71 9.97
C VAL A 256 10.57 0.59 10.23
N ARG A 257 11.29 0.71 11.37
CA ARG A 257 12.19 1.84 11.62
C ARG A 257 13.29 1.95 10.55
N ARG A 258 13.96 0.83 10.22
CA ARG A 258 15.01 0.78 9.19
C ARG A 258 14.44 1.04 7.79
N TRP A 259 13.26 0.52 7.47
CA TRP A 259 12.57 0.79 6.20
C TRP A 259 12.28 2.28 6.01
N ARG A 260 11.72 2.95 7.03
CA ARG A 260 11.50 4.40 6.99
C ARG A 260 12.80 5.19 6.87
N ALA A 261 13.84 4.80 7.61
CA ALA A 261 15.14 5.46 7.56
C ALA A 261 15.82 5.30 6.18
N ALA A 262 15.58 4.18 5.50
CA ALA A 262 16.17 3.91 4.18
C ALA A 262 15.69 4.89 3.10
N ARG A 263 14.55 5.57 3.25
CA ARG A 263 14.05 6.60 2.30
C ARG A 263 15.13 7.59 1.87
N SER A 264 16.02 7.99 2.78
CA SER A 264 17.09 8.95 2.50
C SER A 264 18.18 8.45 1.55
N ARG A 265 18.27 7.12 1.33
CA ARG A 265 19.20 6.48 0.39
C ARG A 265 18.71 6.51 -1.06
N PHE A 266 17.44 6.87 -1.29
CA PHE A 266 16.79 6.77 -2.60
C PHE A 266 16.43 8.15 -3.15
N ARG A 267 16.02 8.16 -4.42
CA ARG A 267 15.58 9.37 -5.12
C ARG A 267 14.43 10.02 -4.35
N PRO A 268 14.28 11.36 -4.38
CA PRO A 268 13.25 12.05 -3.59
C PRO A 268 11.84 11.51 -3.80
N LEU A 269 11.57 10.95 -4.98
CA LEU A 269 10.27 10.43 -5.40
C LEU A 269 10.07 8.92 -5.21
N ALA A 270 11.02 8.21 -4.59
CA ALA A 270 10.87 6.79 -4.29
C ALA A 270 9.79 6.58 -3.22
N HIS A 271 8.82 5.73 -3.51
CA HIS A 271 7.77 5.37 -2.56
C HIS A 271 8.17 4.17 -1.69
N ASP A 272 7.34 3.85 -0.70
CA ASP A 272 7.56 2.79 0.27
C ASP A 272 7.86 1.43 -0.36
N GLN A 273 7.06 0.98 -1.34
CA GLN A 273 7.30 -0.28 -2.07
C GLN A 273 8.60 -0.32 -2.88
N GLU A 274 8.96 0.74 -3.62
CA GLU A 274 10.25 0.80 -4.34
C GLU A 274 11.42 0.67 -3.35
N VAL A 275 11.34 1.37 -2.22
CA VAL A 275 12.36 1.30 -1.17
C VAL A 275 12.37 -0.08 -0.52
N PHE A 276 11.21 -0.67 -0.23
CA PHE A 276 11.11 -2.00 0.39
C PHE A 276 11.74 -3.06 -0.51
N GLU A 277 11.40 -3.03 -1.80
CA GLU A 277 11.98 -3.93 -2.79
C GLU A 277 13.50 -3.91 -2.78
N ALA A 278 14.07 -2.70 -2.79
CA ALA A 278 15.51 -2.51 -2.83
C ALA A 278 16.25 -2.97 -1.57
N ILE A 279 15.59 -3.03 -0.40
CA ILE A 279 16.25 -3.33 0.89
C ILE A 279 15.74 -4.61 1.56
N LYS A 280 14.73 -5.31 1.02
CA LYS A 280 14.14 -6.51 1.65
C LYS A 280 15.18 -7.59 1.96
N GLY A 281 16.18 -7.74 1.10
CA GLY A 281 17.30 -8.66 1.31
C GLY A 281 18.13 -8.32 2.54
N GLU A 282 18.29 -7.04 2.88
CA GLU A 282 18.97 -6.59 4.10
C GLU A 282 18.22 -7.05 5.37
N PHE A 283 16.88 -7.13 5.32
CA PHE A 283 16.07 -7.59 6.45
C PHE A 283 16.13 -9.10 6.66
N VAL A 284 16.16 -9.87 5.57
CA VAL A 284 16.18 -11.34 5.62
C VAL A 284 17.58 -11.89 5.89
N ALA A 285 18.61 -11.37 5.20
CA ALA A 285 19.99 -11.83 5.36
C ALA A 285 20.74 -11.15 6.52
N GLY A 286 20.28 -9.98 6.96
CA GLY A 286 20.92 -9.21 8.02
C GLY A 286 20.61 -9.72 9.44
N GLU A 287 20.97 -8.89 10.42
CA GLU A 287 20.82 -9.19 11.86
C GLU A 287 19.39 -9.51 12.29
N LEU A 288 18.41 -8.86 11.65
CA LEU A 288 17.00 -9.06 11.99
C LEU A 288 16.53 -10.47 11.60
N ARG A 289 17.04 -11.06 10.51
CA ARG A 289 16.60 -12.38 10.01
C ARG A 289 15.07 -12.47 9.86
N ILE A 290 14.47 -11.42 9.31
CA ILE A 290 13.01 -11.33 9.11
C ILE A 290 12.54 -12.54 8.30
N LYS A 291 11.49 -13.20 8.78
CA LYS A 291 10.74 -14.22 8.05
C LYS A 291 9.72 -13.52 7.17
N LEU A 292 10.17 -13.14 5.97
CA LEU A 292 9.36 -12.54 4.93
C LEU A 292 8.72 -13.63 4.07
N VAL A 293 7.41 -13.54 3.85
CA VAL A 293 6.65 -14.48 3.02
C VAL A 293 5.87 -13.70 1.97
N PHE A 294 5.92 -14.13 0.72
CA PHE A 294 5.13 -13.59 -0.39
C PHE A 294 3.84 -14.38 -0.55
N LEU A 295 2.74 -13.65 -0.74
CA LEU A 295 1.41 -14.22 -0.84
C LEU A 295 1.13 -14.68 -2.27
N ASP A 296 0.68 -15.94 -2.41
CA ASP A 296 0.34 -16.57 -3.69
C ASP A 296 -0.86 -15.85 -4.35
N THR A 297 -0.68 -15.39 -5.60
CA THR A 297 -1.71 -14.68 -6.36
C THR A 297 -2.91 -15.56 -6.71
N ALA A 298 -2.81 -16.89 -6.63
CA ALA A 298 -3.98 -17.77 -6.75
C ALA A 298 -4.96 -17.62 -5.56
N LEU A 299 -4.51 -17.07 -4.43
CA LEU A 299 -5.32 -16.78 -3.25
C LEU A 299 -5.50 -15.27 -3.04
N PHE A 300 -4.46 -14.49 -3.32
CA PHE A 300 -4.41 -13.05 -3.18
C PHE A 300 -4.32 -12.41 -4.56
N ASP A 301 -5.40 -12.62 -5.32
CA ASP A 301 -5.50 -12.33 -6.75
C ASP A 301 -5.46 -10.81 -7.02
N GLY A 302 -5.14 -10.45 -8.25
CA GLY A 302 -5.12 -9.08 -8.69
C GLY A 302 -5.01 -8.93 -10.20
N PHE A 303 -5.29 -7.73 -10.70
CA PHE A 303 -5.33 -7.50 -12.15
C PHE A 303 -3.95 -7.61 -12.83
N CYS A 304 -2.84 -7.52 -12.09
CA CYS A 304 -1.49 -7.73 -12.66
C CYS A 304 -1.22 -9.20 -13.07
N GLU A 305 -1.71 -10.14 -12.26
CA GLU A 305 -1.62 -11.59 -12.46
C GLU A 305 -2.97 -12.20 -12.16
N TYR A 306 -3.84 -12.05 -13.15
CA TYR A 306 -5.25 -12.35 -13.03
C TYR A 306 -5.53 -13.85 -13.23
N HIS A 307 -6.10 -14.48 -12.21
CA HIS A 307 -6.58 -15.86 -12.29
C HIS A 307 -8.07 -15.87 -12.67
N GLY A 308 -8.53 -16.92 -13.36
CA GLY A 308 -9.93 -17.01 -13.78
C GLY A 308 -10.84 -17.60 -12.72
N GLU A 309 -10.26 -18.40 -11.83
CA GLU A 309 -10.91 -19.23 -10.83
C GLU A 309 -11.33 -18.41 -9.59
N MET A 310 -12.52 -18.70 -9.05
CA MET A 310 -13.14 -17.93 -7.96
C MET A 310 -13.19 -18.69 -6.62
N ASP A 311 -12.93 -19.99 -6.65
CA ASP A 311 -13.23 -20.93 -5.56
C ASP A 311 -12.29 -20.81 -4.35
N ARG A 312 -11.08 -20.29 -4.56
CA ARG A 312 -10.05 -20.18 -3.51
C ARG A 312 -9.65 -18.75 -3.16
N VAL A 313 -10.01 -17.77 -4.00
CA VAL A 313 -9.57 -16.38 -3.85
C VAL A 313 -10.07 -15.79 -2.53
N CYS A 314 -9.15 -15.23 -1.76
CA CYS A 314 -9.42 -14.52 -0.51
C CYS A 314 -9.58 -13.03 -0.72
N THR A 315 -8.76 -12.45 -1.60
CA THR A 315 -8.80 -11.02 -1.92
C THR A 315 -8.62 -10.80 -3.41
N MET A 316 -9.21 -9.74 -3.96
CA MET A 316 -8.98 -9.28 -5.32
C MET A 316 -8.49 -7.83 -5.30
N HIS A 317 -7.25 -7.60 -5.72
CA HIS A 317 -6.64 -6.27 -5.78
C HIS A 317 -6.75 -5.67 -7.19
N ALA A 318 -7.26 -4.45 -7.32
CA ALA A 318 -7.14 -3.70 -8.57
C ALA A 318 -5.74 -3.06 -8.75
N ASN A 319 -4.69 -3.86 -8.53
CA ASN A 319 -3.31 -3.49 -8.86
C ASN A 319 -3.10 -3.38 -10.37
N CYS A 320 -2.02 -2.73 -10.79
CA CYS A 320 -1.79 -2.39 -12.20
C CYS A 320 -2.97 -1.68 -12.90
N CYS A 321 -3.72 -0.85 -12.16
CA CYS A 321 -4.81 -0.05 -12.72
C CYS A 321 -4.67 1.41 -12.30
N LEU A 322 -4.43 2.29 -13.27
CA LEU A 322 -3.99 3.67 -13.00
C LEU A 322 -5.15 4.61 -12.68
N ARG A 323 -6.21 4.58 -13.49
CA ARG A 323 -7.28 5.58 -13.44
C ARG A 323 -8.40 5.15 -12.49
N LEU A 324 -8.82 6.06 -11.61
CA LEU A 324 -9.90 5.78 -10.64
C LEU A 324 -11.20 5.33 -11.33
N ALA A 325 -11.65 6.01 -12.39
CA ALA A 325 -12.89 5.66 -13.07
C ALA A 325 -12.85 4.25 -13.68
N THR A 326 -11.71 3.89 -14.27
CA THR A 326 -11.43 2.57 -14.83
C THR A 326 -11.40 1.50 -13.73
N LYS A 327 -10.69 1.79 -12.63
CA LYS A 327 -10.61 0.95 -11.44
C LYS A 327 -11.98 0.68 -10.83
N MET A 328 -12.77 1.72 -10.60
CA MET A 328 -14.14 1.63 -10.09
C MET A 328 -15.04 0.79 -11.00
N HIS A 329 -14.86 0.88 -12.33
CA HIS A 329 -15.64 0.08 -13.26
C HIS A 329 -15.33 -1.41 -13.13
N ASP A 330 -14.05 -1.79 -13.21
CA ASP A 330 -13.66 -3.20 -13.19
C ASP A 330 -13.87 -3.82 -11.80
N LEU A 331 -13.67 -3.08 -10.70
CA LEU A 331 -14.02 -3.54 -9.36
C LEU A 331 -15.52 -3.81 -9.20
N ARG A 332 -16.39 -3.00 -9.80
CA ARG A 332 -17.85 -3.25 -9.77
C ARG A 332 -18.22 -4.52 -10.53
N ASN A 333 -17.50 -4.84 -11.61
CA ASN A 333 -17.67 -6.12 -12.32
C ASN A 333 -17.28 -7.29 -11.41
N VAL A 334 -16.13 -7.21 -10.73
CA VAL A 334 -15.71 -8.22 -9.75
C VAL A 334 -16.75 -8.41 -8.65
N VAL A 335 -17.29 -7.33 -8.08
CA VAL A 335 -18.35 -7.42 -7.06
C VAL A 335 -19.60 -8.11 -7.61
N ALA A 336 -20.02 -7.79 -8.85
CA ALA A 336 -21.17 -8.43 -9.47
C ALA A 336 -20.95 -9.93 -9.72
N ASP A 337 -19.75 -10.31 -10.16
CA ASP A 337 -19.38 -11.71 -10.36
C ASP A 337 -19.32 -12.46 -9.04
N TRP A 338 -18.73 -11.86 -8.01
CA TRP A 338 -18.68 -12.44 -6.67
C TRP A 338 -20.08 -12.69 -6.12
N LYS A 339 -21.02 -11.73 -6.27
CA LYS A 339 -22.42 -11.94 -5.86
C LYS A 339 -23.08 -13.10 -6.57
N ARG A 340 -22.85 -13.23 -7.88
CA ARG A 340 -23.36 -14.35 -8.67
C ARG A 340 -22.78 -15.67 -8.17
N TYR A 341 -21.47 -15.75 -7.99
CA TYR A 341 -20.80 -16.97 -7.53
C TYR A 341 -21.18 -17.34 -6.09
N SER A 342 -21.18 -16.39 -5.16
CA SER A 342 -21.46 -16.61 -3.75
C SER A 342 -22.89 -17.06 -3.49
N SER A 343 -23.85 -16.67 -4.36
CA SER A 343 -25.25 -17.10 -4.31
C SER A 343 -25.49 -18.57 -4.68
N LEU A 344 -24.51 -19.23 -5.30
CA LEU A 344 -24.63 -20.64 -5.67
C LEU A 344 -24.59 -21.57 -4.43
N PRO A 345 -25.39 -22.65 -4.40
CA PRO A 345 -25.24 -23.72 -3.42
C PRO A 345 -23.83 -24.35 -3.45
N PRO A 346 -23.32 -24.91 -2.34
CA PRO A 346 -21.97 -25.50 -2.30
C PRO A 346 -21.67 -26.56 -3.38
N PRO A 347 -22.58 -27.50 -3.71
CA PRO A 347 -22.33 -28.47 -4.78
C PRO A 347 -22.18 -27.80 -6.16
N GLU A 348 -22.96 -26.75 -6.41
CA GLU A 348 -22.90 -26.01 -7.66
C GLU A 348 -21.62 -25.18 -7.76
N LYS A 349 -21.16 -24.57 -6.66
CA LYS A 349 -19.86 -23.87 -6.60
C LYS A 349 -18.70 -24.75 -7.03
N MET A 350 -18.67 -26.01 -6.59
CA MET A 350 -17.60 -26.96 -6.93
C MET A 350 -17.58 -27.35 -8.42
N SER A 351 -18.74 -27.36 -9.07
CA SER A 351 -18.89 -27.66 -10.50
C SER A 351 -18.96 -26.41 -11.39
N SER A 352 -18.94 -25.22 -10.77
CA SER A 352 -19.21 -23.96 -11.45
C SER A 352 -18.10 -23.62 -12.43
N LYS A 353 -18.49 -23.18 -13.62
CA LYS A 353 -17.59 -22.59 -14.62
C LYS A 353 -17.62 -21.07 -14.59
N LEU A 354 -18.23 -20.46 -13.57
CA LEU A 354 -18.19 -19.02 -13.39
C LEU A 354 -16.74 -18.59 -13.22
N ARG A 355 -16.39 -17.52 -13.93
CA ARG A 355 -15.07 -16.90 -13.91
C ARG A 355 -15.26 -15.42 -13.67
N TRP A 356 -14.22 -14.82 -13.13
CA TRP A 356 -14.12 -13.37 -13.04
C TRP A 356 -14.23 -12.74 -14.44
N THR A 357 -14.96 -11.63 -14.55
CA THR A 357 -14.95 -10.77 -15.73
C THR A 357 -13.59 -10.10 -15.86
N TYR A 358 -12.90 -10.35 -16.97
CA TYR A 358 -11.56 -9.81 -17.20
C TYR A 358 -11.55 -8.28 -17.08
N PRO A 359 -10.58 -7.68 -16.34
CA PRO A 359 -10.51 -6.23 -16.07
C PRO A 359 -10.02 -5.46 -17.29
N ALA A 360 -10.84 -5.45 -18.35
CA ALA A 360 -10.47 -4.99 -19.67
C ALA A 360 -10.13 -3.49 -19.70
N LYS A 361 -10.80 -2.67 -18.89
CA LYS A 361 -10.51 -1.23 -18.85
C LYS A 361 -9.15 -0.99 -18.18
N CYS A 362 -8.88 -1.64 -17.06
CA CYS A 362 -7.60 -1.55 -16.37
C CYS A 362 -6.46 -2.04 -17.27
N ALA A 363 -6.65 -3.19 -17.94
CA ALA A 363 -5.69 -3.72 -18.89
C ALA A 363 -5.43 -2.79 -20.09
N ALA A 364 -6.45 -2.08 -20.58
CA ALA A 364 -6.28 -1.08 -21.63
C ALA A 364 -5.44 0.12 -21.17
N THR A 365 -5.50 0.49 -19.89
CA THR A 365 -4.71 1.59 -19.32
C THR A 365 -3.27 1.21 -18.94
N MET A 366 -2.97 -0.10 -18.79
CA MET A 366 -1.59 -0.59 -18.61
C MET A 366 -0.74 -0.44 -19.88
N LYS A 367 -1.38 -0.36 -21.05
CA LYS A 367 -0.71 -0.11 -22.32
C LYS A 367 -0.53 1.39 -22.51
N ILE A 368 0.61 1.92 -22.03
CA ILE A 368 1.16 3.20 -22.52
C ILE A 368 2.23 2.83 -23.58
N PRO A 369 2.34 3.57 -24.71
CA PRO A 369 2.89 3.08 -25.98
C PRO A 369 4.37 2.71 -25.90
N ALA A 370 4.76 1.83 -26.83
CA ALA A 370 6.15 1.46 -27.13
C ALA A 370 7.09 2.66 -27.29
#